data_AF-A0A2E8GX67-F1
#
_entry.id   AF-A0A2E8GX67-F1
#
_cell.length_a   1.000
_cell.length_b   1.000
_cell.length_c   1.000
_cell.angle_alpha   90.00
_cell.angle_beta   90.00
_cell.angle_gamma   90.00
#
_symmetry.space_group_name_H-M   'P 1'
#
loop_
_entity.id
_entity.type
_entity.pdbx_description
1 polymer ?
#
loop_
_entity_poly.entity_id
_entity_poly.type
_entity_poly.pdbx_seq_one_letter_code
_entity_poly.pdbx_strand_id
1 'polypeptide(L)'
;MAKYIEIPPELISGFLWVDIKKLKPHEHVIVERGTGLCKYIETFDRFFVLPSLIVCKNTLTIIDGHHRWFALEKFGISKVPVTFVDYESDRIRINGIGNIGKKEILEASSTGKLQPPKSSEHLVIDNNGKEYPIVVLSSICHFEK
;
A
#
# COMPACT_ATOMS: atom_id res chain seq x y z
N MET A 1 30.61 -0.63 -0.53
CA MET A 1 29.21 -0.17 -0.37
C MET A 1 28.29 -1.37 -0.44
N ALA A 2 27.35 -1.50 0.48
CA ALA A 2 26.32 -2.54 0.41
C ALA A 2 25.46 -2.32 -0.85
N LYS A 3 25.17 -3.41 -1.59
CA LYS A 3 24.38 -3.40 -2.84
C LYS A 3 22.94 -3.87 -2.61
N TYR A 4 22.48 -3.87 -1.37
CA TYR A 4 21.17 -4.37 -0.95
C TYR A 4 20.58 -3.47 0.13
N ILE A 5 19.28 -3.63 0.38
CA ILE A 5 18.51 -2.84 1.35
C ILE A 5 18.36 -3.66 2.63
N GLU A 6 18.68 -3.07 3.77
CA GLU A 6 18.51 -3.71 5.08
C GLU A 6 17.30 -3.14 5.81
N ILE A 7 16.12 -3.66 5.48
CA ILE A 7 14.89 -3.25 6.15
C ILE A 7 14.86 -3.85 7.57
N PRO A 8 14.61 -3.03 8.61
CA PRO A 8 14.39 -3.54 9.96
C PRO A 8 13.16 -4.46 9.99
N PRO A 9 13.30 -5.74 10.39
CA PRO A 9 12.23 -6.73 10.31
C PRO A 9 11.00 -6.36 11.16
N GLU A 10 11.20 -5.62 12.25
CA GLU A 10 10.13 -5.14 13.14
C GLU A 10 9.14 -4.18 12.49
N LEU A 11 9.48 -3.62 11.32
CA LEU A 11 8.56 -2.78 10.55
C LEU A 11 7.41 -3.57 9.95
N ILE A 12 7.62 -4.86 9.66
CA ILE A 12 6.59 -5.74 9.12
C ILE A 12 6.02 -6.56 10.28
N SER A 13 4.78 -6.25 10.64
CA SER A 13 4.05 -6.97 11.69
C SER A 13 3.39 -8.26 11.23
N GLY A 14 3.30 -8.47 9.91
CA GLY A 14 2.81 -9.72 9.34
C GLY A 14 2.33 -9.59 7.90
N PHE A 15 1.89 -10.73 7.35
CA PHE A 15 1.31 -10.83 6.01
C PHE A 15 0.06 -11.70 6.06
N LEU A 16 -1.06 -11.22 5.50
CA LEU A 16 -2.31 -11.99 5.39
C LEU A 16 -3.08 -11.66 4.12
N TRP A 17 -3.94 -12.59 3.70
CA TRP A 17 -5.00 -12.32 2.74
C TRP A 17 -6.22 -11.75 3.46
N VAL A 18 -6.52 -10.48 3.20
CA VAL A 18 -7.56 -9.73 3.91
C VAL A 18 -8.74 -9.50 2.99
N ASP A 19 -9.95 -9.57 3.54
CA ASP A 19 -11.17 -9.13 2.84
C ASP A 19 -11.00 -7.68 2.40
N ILE A 20 -11.10 -7.46 1.08
CA ILE A 20 -10.82 -6.17 0.45
C ILE A 20 -11.70 -5.04 0.99
N LYS A 21 -12.91 -5.37 1.46
CA LYS A 21 -13.90 -4.42 1.99
C LYS A 21 -13.56 -3.93 3.40
N LYS A 22 -12.64 -4.61 4.10
CA LYS A 22 -12.17 -4.18 5.43
C LYS A 22 -11.10 -3.12 5.37
N LEU A 23 -10.45 -2.97 4.21
CA LEU A 23 -9.36 -2.02 4.02
C LEU A 23 -9.90 -0.62 3.79
N LYS A 24 -9.25 0.37 4.38
CA LYS A 24 -9.72 1.75 4.40
C LYS A 24 -8.78 2.64 3.59
N PRO A 25 -9.18 3.15 2.41
CA PRO A 25 -8.39 4.14 1.70
C PRO A 25 -8.40 5.47 2.44
N HIS A 26 -7.32 6.24 2.34
CA HIS A 26 -7.27 7.64 2.81
C HIS A 26 -7.23 8.66 1.66
N GLU A 27 -7.01 8.21 0.42
CA GLU A 27 -7.00 9.04 -0.79
C GLU A 27 -7.91 8.46 -1.86
N HIS A 28 -8.42 9.35 -2.72
CA HIS A 28 -9.08 8.96 -3.96
C HIS A 28 -8.06 8.32 -4.92
N VAL A 29 -8.56 7.47 -5.82
CA VAL A 29 -7.76 6.92 -6.92
C VAL A 29 -7.91 7.75 -8.19
N ILE A 30 -6.88 7.75 -9.03
CA ILE A 30 -6.99 8.18 -10.41
C ILE A 30 -7.65 7.04 -11.19
N VAL A 31 -8.91 7.20 -11.56
CA VAL A 31 -9.76 6.13 -12.13
C VAL A 31 -9.14 5.54 -13.40
N GLU A 32 -8.46 6.36 -14.21
CA GLU A 32 -7.76 5.94 -15.42
C GLU A 32 -6.62 4.97 -15.11
N ARG A 33 -5.87 5.23 -14.03
CA ARG A 33 -4.76 4.35 -13.59
C ARG A 33 -5.30 3.04 -13.03
N GLY A 34 -6.37 3.10 -12.24
CA GLY A 34 -7.06 1.91 -11.73
C GLY A 34 -7.60 1.04 -12.88
N THR A 35 -8.25 1.67 -13.86
CA THR A 35 -8.79 0.97 -15.04
C THR A 35 -7.67 0.43 -15.95
N GLY A 36 -6.56 1.16 -16.09
CA GLY A 36 -5.37 0.67 -16.80
C GLY A 36 -4.79 -0.59 -16.17
N LEU A 37 -4.76 -0.66 -14.84
CA LEU A 37 -4.33 -1.86 -14.11
C LEU A 37 -5.31 -3.03 -14.31
N CYS A 38 -6.64 -2.80 -14.30
CA CYS A 38 -7.60 -3.86 -14.63
C CYS A 38 -7.35 -4.41 -16.04
N LYS A 39 -7.18 -3.54 -17.04
CA LYS A 39 -6.87 -3.95 -18.42
C LYS A 39 -5.58 -4.75 -18.51
N TYR A 40 -4.55 -4.36 -17.77
CA TYR A 40 -3.31 -5.11 -17.69
C TYR A 40 -3.53 -6.51 -17.10
N ILE A 41 -4.27 -6.63 -15.99
CA ILE A 41 -4.66 -7.92 -15.39
C ILE A 41 -5.43 -8.79 -16.40
N GLU A 42 -6.31 -8.20 -17.19
CA GLU A 42 -7.08 -8.90 -18.22
C GLU A 42 -6.21 -9.54 -19.32
N THR A 43 -5.01 -9.01 -19.59
CA THR A 43 -4.09 -9.57 -20.59
C THR A 43 -3.45 -10.89 -20.18
N PHE A 44 -3.57 -11.30 -18.92
CA PHE A 44 -3.07 -12.59 -18.44
C PHE A 44 -4.11 -13.68 -18.62
N ASP A 45 -3.67 -14.87 -19.03
CA ASP A 45 -4.55 -16.01 -19.28
C ASP A 45 -4.92 -16.78 -18.01
N ARG A 46 -3.94 -17.06 -17.15
CA ARG A 46 -4.11 -17.96 -15.99
C ARG A 46 -3.74 -17.33 -14.66
N PHE A 47 -2.63 -16.60 -14.63
CA PHE A 47 -2.11 -16.01 -13.42
C PHE A 47 -1.49 -14.66 -13.70
N PHE A 48 -1.56 -13.78 -12.70
CA PHE A 48 -0.86 -12.50 -12.71
C PHE A 48 -0.21 -12.26 -11.35
N VAL A 49 0.72 -11.31 -11.32
CA VAL A 49 1.53 -11.01 -10.13
C VAL A 49 1.40 -9.54 -9.78
N LEU A 50 1.13 -9.24 -8.52
CA LEU A 50 1.15 -7.88 -7.99
C LEU A 50 1.82 -7.85 -6.62
N PRO A 51 2.46 -6.73 -6.24
CA PRO A 51 2.91 -6.55 -4.88
C PRO A 51 1.72 -6.41 -3.92
N SER A 52 1.87 -6.89 -2.69
CA SER A 52 0.90 -6.72 -1.61
C SER A 52 0.62 -5.25 -1.31
N LEU A 53 -0.58 -4.98 -0.79
CA LEU A 53 -0.92 -3.66 -0.25
C LEU A 53 -0.17 -3.44 1.06
N ILE A 54 0.34 -2.24 1.28
CA ILE A 54 0.94 -1.87 2.57
C ILE A 54 -0.15 -1.26 3.43
N VAL A 55 -0.41 -1.84 4.61
CA VAL A 55 -1.55 -1.47 5.46
C VAL A 55 -1.09 -1.23 6.90
N CYS A 56 -1.61 -0.17 7.53
CA CYS A 56 -1.42 0.06 8.96
C CYS A 56 -2.10 -1.04 9.77
N LYS A 57 -1.32 -1.78 10.57
CA LYS A 57 -1.80 -2.92 11.38
C LYS A 57 -2.96 -2.55 12.32
N ASN A 58 -2.95 -1.33 12.87
CA ASN A 58 -3.89 -0.90 13.90
C ASN A 58 -5.23 -0.40 13.33
N THR A 59 -5.24 0.19 12.13
CA THR A 59 -6.41 0.91 11.60
C THR A 59 -6.99 0.31 10.33
N LEU A 60 -6.29 -0.64 9.71
CA LEU A 60 -6.56 -1.14 8.36
C LEU A 60 -6.51 -0.05 7.26
N THR A 61 -5.85 1.08 7.55
CA THR A 61 -5.60 2.14 6.56
C THR A 61 -4.62 1.63 5.51
N ILE A 62 -5.00 1.74 4.24
CA ILE A 62 -4.10 1.49 3.10
C ILE A 62 -3.06 2.61 3.09
N ILE A 63 -1.80 2.30 3.33
CA ILE A 63 -0.69 3.26 3.29
C ILE A 63 -0.17 3.38 1.87
N ASP A 64 0.03 2.26 1.18
CA ASP A 64 0.39 2.24 -0.24
C ASP A 64 -0.38 1.15 -0.98
N GLY A 65 -0.79 1.47 -2.21
CA GLY A 65 -1.48 0.55 -3.10
C GLY A 65 -2.96 0.85 -3.39
N HIS A 66 -3.47 2.06 -3.17
CA HIS A 66 -4.88 2.42 -3.39
C HIS A 66 -5.38 2.09 -4.80
N HIS A 67 -4.54 2.31 -5.82
CA HIS A 67 -4.88 1.96 -7.20
C HIS A 67 -4.95 0.44 -7.43
N ARG A 68 -4.09 -0.34 -6.73
CA ARG A 68 -4.13 -1.81 -6.75
C ARG A 68 -5.38 -2.31 -6.04
N TRP A 69 -5.68 -1.77 -4.86
CA TRP A 69 -6.91 -2.06 -4.12
C TRP A 69 -8.14 -1.81 -5.00
N PHE A 70 -8.27 -0.62 -5.58
CA PHE A 70 -9.40 -0.28 -6.46
C PHE A 70 -9.50 -1.18 -7.69
N ALA A 71 -8.37 -1.48 -8.34
CA ALA A 71 -8.37 -2.34 -9.53
C ALA A 71 -8.78 -3.78 -9.19
N LEU A 72 -8.27 -4.33 -8.08
CA LEU A 72 -8.60 -5.68 -7.61
C LEU A 72 -10.08 -5.78 -7.19
N GLU A 73 -10.61 -4.75 -6.50
CA GLU A 73 -12.02 -4.67 -6.15
C GLU A 73 -12.90 -4.66 -7.41
N LYS A 74 -12.56 -3.79 -8.38
CA LYS A 74 -13.27 -3.69 -9.65
C LYS A 74 -13.19 -4.96 -10.47
N PHE A 75 -12.09 -5.70 -10.37
CA PHE A 75 -11.89 -7.00 -11.03
C PHE A 75 -12.67 -8.14 -10.34
N GLY A 76 -13.28 -7.91 -9.17
CA GLY A 76 -14.08 -8.89 -8.45
C GLY A 76 -13.30 -9.74 -7.44
N ILE A 77 -12.07 -9.35 -7.10
CA ILE A 77 -11.27 -10.07 -6.10
C ILE A 77 -11.73 -9.72 -4.69
N SER A 78 -12.14 -10.73 -3.94
CA SER A 78 -12.70 -10.57 -2.59
C SER A 78 -11.64 -10.49 -1.48
N LYS A 79 -10.47 -11.12 -1.68
CA LYS A 79 -9.35 -11.08 -0.74
C LYS A 79 -8.08 -10.63 -1.43
N VAL A 80 -7.34 -9.75 -0.78
CA VAL A 80 -6.08 -9.19 -1.30
C VAL A 80 -4.93 -9.44 -0.35
N PRO A 81 -3.70 -9.62 -0.87
CA PRO A 81 -2.52 -9.79 -0.04
C PRO A 81 -2.13 -8.46 0.59
N VAL A 82 -1.90 -8.49 1.90
CA VAL A 82 -1.56 -7.31 2.71
C VAL A 82 -0.29 -7.58 3.49
N THR A 83 0.68 -6.67 3.37
CA THR A 83 1.78 -6.54 4.33
C THR A 83 1.38 -5.51 5.38
N PHE A 84 1.28 -5.96 6.63
CA PHE A 84 0.96 -5.07 7.74
C PHE A 84 2.21 -4.41 8.30
N VAL A 85 2.17 -3.10 8.43
CA VAL A 85 3.28 -2.31 8.96
C VAL A 85 2.92 -1.60 10.25
N ASP A 86 3.95 -1.36 11.08
CA ASP A 86 3.85 -0.43 12.18
C ASP A 86 3.97 1.01 11.69
N TYR A 87 2.85 1.55 11.19
CA TYR A 87 2.83 2.86 10.53
C TYR A 87 3.28 4.01 11.44
N GLU A 88 3.17 3.87 12.75
CA GLU A 88 3.60 4.91 13.71
C GLU A 88 5.12 5.02 13.81
N SER A 89 5.86 3.95 13.48
CA SER A 89 7.33 3.92 13.51
C SER A 89 7.98 5.13 12.82
N ASP A 90 8.96 5.75 13.48
CA ASP A 90 9.73 6.88 12.94
C ASP A 90 10.56 6.53 11.70
N ARG A 91 10.73 5.24 11.42
CA ARG A 91 11.35 4.73 10.21
C ARG A 91 10.42 4.74 9.00
N ILE A 92 9.11 4.90 9.19
CA ILE A 92 8.18 5.18 8.09
C ILE A 92 7.93 6.68 8.07
N ARG A 93 8.32 7.33 6.98
CA ARG A 93 8.21 8.78 6.79
C ARG A 93 7.20 9.10 5.70
N ILE A 94 6.69 10.32 5.72
CA ILE A 94 5.95 10.90 4.59
C ILE A 94 6.93 11.84 3.89
N ASN A 95 7.11 11.68 2.59
CA ASN A 95 7.90 12.62 1.79
C ASN A 95 7.15 13.96 1.75
N GLY A 96 7.86 15.07 1.91
CA GLY A 96 7.30 16.42 2.12
C GLY A 96 6.56 17.04 0.92
N ILE A 97 6.14 16.22 -0.06
CA ILE A 97 5.37 16.64 -1.24
C ILE A 97 3.91 17.01 -0.87
N GLY A 98 3.44 16.62 0.31
CA GLY A 98 2.14 17.00 0.86
C GLY A 98 2.25 17.57 2.27
N ASN A 99 1.46 18.60 2.59
CA ASN A 99 1.30 19.14 3.96
C ASN A 99 0.48 18.22 4.86
N ILE A 100 0.48 16.91 4.62
CA ILE A 100 -0.33 15.93 5.35
C ILE A 100 0.56 15.03 6.20
N GLY A 101 0.25 14.94 7.49
CA GLY A 101 0.94 14.06 8.43
C GLY A 101 0.27 12.69 8.55
N LYS A 102 0.91 11.81 9.33
CA LYS A 102 0.37 10.46 9.60
C LYS A 102 -1.01 10.53 10.27
N LYS A 103 -1.21 11.49 11.16
CA LYS A 103 -2.47 11.65 11.91
C LYS A 103 -3.62 11.97 10.96
N GLU A 104 -3.41 12.91 10.05
CA GLU A 104 -4.40 13.33 9.05
C GLU A 104 -4.71 12.20 8.06
N ILE A 105 -3.72 11.38 7.68
CA ILE A 105 -3.92 10.18 6.87
C ILE A 105 -4.81 9.15 7.59
N LEU A 106 -4.52 8.88 8.87
CA LEU A 106 -5.30 7.94 9.67
C LEU A 106 -6.72 8.47 9.92
N GLU A 107 -6.88 9.78 10.13
CA GLU A 107 -8.19 10.43 10.28
C GLU A 107 -9.00 10.39 8.98
N ALA A 108 -8.41 10.70 7.83
CA ALA A 108 -9.07 10.63 6.52
C ALA A 108 -9.62 9.21 6.25
N SER A 109 -8.81 8.19 6.52
CA SER A 109 -9.21 6.78 6.43
C SER A 109 -10.34 6.41 7.40
N SER A 110 -10.27 6.88 8.65
CA SER A 110 -11.28 6.58 9.67
C SER A 110 -12.62 7.26 9.39
N THR A 111 -12.59 8.50 8.92
CA THR A 111 -13.78 9.33 8.66
C THR A 111 -14.38 9.12 7.26
N GLY A 112 -13.62 8.52 6.34
CA GLY A 112 -13.99 8.40 4.93
C GLY A 112 -13.88 9.71 4.14
N LYS A 113 -13.36 10.79 4.75
CA LYS A 113 -13.06 12.05 4.06
C LYS A 113 -11.74 11.92 3.29
N LEU A 114 -11.83 11.28 2.13
CA LEU A 114 -10.67 10.97 1.30
C LEU A 114 -9.96 12.23 0.80
N GLN A 115 -8.64 12.16 0.78
CA GLN A 115 -7.76 13.20 0.26
C GLN A 115 -7.65 13.12 -1.27
N PRO A 116 -7.16 14.16 -1.95
CA PRO A 116 -6.83 14.09 -3.36
C PRO A 116 -5.86 12.93 -3.66
N PRO A 117 -5.90 12.34 -4.87
CA PRO A 117 -4.99 11.28 -5.24
C PRO A 117 -3.53 11.71 -5.15
N LYS A 118 -2.64 10.82 -4.70
CA LYS A 118 -1.21 11.12 -4.53
C LYS A 118 -0.94 12.27 -3.55
N SER A 119 -1.78 12.40 -2.54
CA SER A 119 -1.63 13.41 -1.47
C SER A 119 -0.53 13.04 -0.47
N SER A 120 -0.08 11.79 -0.48
CA SER A 120 1.02 11.30 0.34
C SER A 120 1.94 10.38 -0.45
N GLU A 121 3.25 10.49 -0.20
CA GLU A 121 4.25 9.51 -0.61
C GLU A 121 4.97 9.02 0.64
N HIS A 122 5.12 7.71 0.82
CA HIS A 122 5.71 7.14 2.02
C HIS A 122 7.07 6.52 1.74
N LEU A 123 8.00 6.79 2.64
CA LEU A 123 9.36 6.28 2.61
C LEU A 123 9.61 5.38 3.83
N VAL A 124 10.54 4.46 3.69
CA VAL A 124 11.08 3.63 4.76
C VAL A 124 12.58 3.88 4.92
N ILE A 125 13.05 3.99 6.16
CA ILE A 125 14.45 4.15 6.52
C ILE A 125 15.06 2.78 6.88
N ASP A 126 16.06 2.36 6.13
CA ASP A 126 16.80 1.11 6.36
C ASP A 126 17.75 1.19 7.59
N ASN A 127 18.42 0.10 7.93
CA ASN A 127 19.36 0.05 9.06
C ASN A 127 20.59 0.96 8.88
N ASN A 128 20.87 1.39 7.65
CA ASN A 128 21.97 2.29 7.30
C ASN A 128 21.52 3.77 7.24
N GLY A 129 20.26 4.06 7.59
CA GLY A 129 19.72 5.41 7.58
C GLY A 129 19.32 5.93 6.20
N LYS A 130 19.26 5.06 5.17
CA LYS A 130 18.88 5.44 3.82
C LYS A 130 17.39 5.25 3.57
N GLU A 131 16.80 6.18 2.84
CA GLU A 131 15.38 6.20 2.51
C GLU A 131 15.07 5.45 1.21
N TYR A 132 13.97 4.70 1.21
CA TYR A 132 13.44 3.97 0.06
C TYR A 132 11.92 4.10 0.00
N PRO A 133 11.29 3.96 -1.18
CA PRO A 133 9.83 3.93 -1.28
C PRO A 133 9.24 2.79 -0.44
N ILE A 134 8.16 3.04 0.30
CA ILE A 134 7.57 2.05 1.23
C ILE A 134 7.18 0.73 0.54
N VAL A 135 6.94 0.75 -0.77
CA VAL A 135 6.60 -0.45 -1.57
C VAL A 135 7.66 -1.54 -1.48
N VAL A 136 8.91 -1.24 -1.10
CA VAL A 136 9.95 -2.26 -0.87
C VAL A 136 9.60 -3.22 0.27
N LEU A 137 8.64 -2.87 1.13
CA LEU A 137 8.11 -3.75 2.18
C LEU A 137 7.09 -4.77 1.66
N SER A 138 6.63 -4.63 0.41
CA SER A 138 5.60 -5.51 -0.15
C SER A 138 6.14 -6.90 -0.48
N SER A 139 5.29 -7.89 -0.36
CA SER A 139 5.53 -9.23 -0.89
C SER A 139 4.99 -9.31 -2.31
N ILE A 140 5.74 -9.92 -3.21
CA ILE A 140 5.27 -10.21 -4.57
C ILE A 140 4.31 -11.42 -4.51
N CYS A 141 3.07 -11.24 -4.96
CA CYS A 141 2.00 -12.21 -4.77
C CYS A 141 1.40 -12.65 -6.10
N HIS A 142 1.13 -13.95 -6.23
CA HIS A 142 0.41 -14.52 -7.36
C HIS A 142 -1.11 -14.53 -7.13
N PHE A 143 -1.85 -14.33 -8.21
CA PHE A 143 -3.30 -14.45 -8.28
C PHE A 143 -3.67 -15.42 -9.40
N GLU A 144 -4.70 -16.22 -9.17
CA GLU A 144 -5.37 -17.02 -10.20
C GLU A 144 -6.56 -16.22 -10.75
N LYS A 145 -6.74 -16.26 -12.07
CA LYS A 145 -7.78 -15.50 -12.79
C LYS A 145 -9.03 -16.35 -13.02
#